data_AF-A0A3B1D694-F1
#
_entry.id   AF-A0A3B1D694-F1
#
_cell.length_a   1.000
_cell.length_b   1.000
_cell.length_c   1.000
_cell.angle_alpha   90.00
_cell.angle_beta   90.00
_cell.angle_gamma   90.00
#
_symmetry.space_group_name_H-M   'P 1'
#
loop_
_entity.id
_entity.type
_entity.pdbx_description
1 polymer ?
#
loop_
_entity_poly.entity_id
_entity_poly.type
_entity_poly.pdbx_seq_one_letter_code
_entity_poly.pdbx_strand_id
1 'polypeptide(L)'
;MQKYFMEEDVRNQFKTHSLVAGILLLIIGLISIFLPELTSLTISFFIGWMLVIGSFISGYHVMKSYNSKWIAWFKPFLLFSIGLLILYRPMTGVAAIGLMLIIYFLFDGFAGIMFGLELRPLKGWVWMMFNGLISIFIAFIFLIGWPISSLWLIGLLVGISLLIDGTAMIMIGSSIHKNIFD
;
A
#
# COMPACT_ATOMS: atom_id res chain seq x y z
N MET A 1 -26.13 -10.61 3.01
CA MET A 1 -24.88 -11.39 3.11
C MET A 1 -25.09 -12.76 3.76
N GLN A 2 -25.62 -12.89 4.98
CA GLN A 2 -25.79 -14.21 5.64
C GLN A 2 -26.58 -15.24 4.81
N LYS A 3 -27.71 -14.87 4.18
CA LYS A 3 -28.49 -15.79 3.31
C LYS A 3 -27.70 -16.35 2.11
N TYR A 4 -26.70 -15.62 1.59
CA TYR A 4 -25.87 -16.07 0.46
C TYR A 4 -24.82 -17.12 0.86
N PHE A 5 -24.33 -17.09 2.10
CA PHE A 5 -23.37 -18.08 2.62
C PHE A 5 -24.04 -19.37 3.16
N MET A 6 -25.38 -19.46 3.05
CA MET A 6 -26.14 -20.66 3.38
C MET A 6 -26.20 -21.67 2.23
N GLU A 7 -25.92 -21.26 1.00
CA GLU A 7 -25.74 -22.19 -0.12
C GLU A 7 -24.37 -22.88 0.00
N GLU A 8 -24.40 -24.21 -0.01
CA GLU A 8 -23.21 -25.05 0.20
C GLU A 8 -22.15 -24.85 -0.90
N ASP A 9 -22.61 -24.63 -2.13
CA ASP A 9 -21.74 -24.39 -3.29
C ASP A 9 -20.97 -23.06 -3.16
N VAL A 10 -21.68 -21.97 -2.80
CA VAL A 10 -21.08 -20.65 -2.57
C VAL A 10 -20.06 -20.69 -1.43
N ARG A 11 -20.35 -21.44 -0.37
CA ARG A 11 -19.44 -21.61 0.77
C ARG A 11 -18.16 -22.33 0.38
N ASN A 12 -18.27 -23.44 -0.35
CA ASN A 12 -17.12 -24.23 -0.80
C ASN A 12 -16.28 -23.46 -1.83
N GLN A 13 -16.94 -22.71 -2.71
CA GLN A 13 -16.28 -21.82 -3.64
C GLN A 13 -15.50 -20.74 -2.88
N PHE A 14 -16.15 -20.01 -1.97
CA PHE A 14 -15.50 -18.96 -1.18
C PHE A 14 -14.31 -19.49 -0.35
N LYS A 15 -14.45 -20.66 0.28
CA LYS A 15 -13.37 -21.36 0.98
C LYS A 15 -12.18 -21.59 0.06
N THR A 16 -12.41 -22.20 -1.09
CA THR A 16 -11.34 -22.56 -2.04
C THR A 16 -10.63 -21.32 -2.57
N HIS A 17 -11.39 -20.28 -2.95
CA HIS A 17 -10.83 -19.04 -3.44
C HIS A 17 -10.02 -18.31 -2.37
N SER A 18 -10.50 -18.28 -1.12
CA SER A 18 -9.79 -17.66 -0.01
C SER A 18 -8.48 -18.38 0.32
N LEU A 19 -8.47 -19.71 0.29
CA LEU A 19 -7.26 -20.50 0.53
C LEU A 19 -6.22 -20.30 -0.60
N VAL A 20 -6.65 -20.36 -1.86
CA VAL A 20 -5.76 -20.16 -3.01
C VAL A 20 -5.19 -18.74 -2.99
N ALA A 21 -6.04 -17.73 -2.81
CA ALA A 21 -5.60 -16.34 -2.73
C ALA A 21 -4.63 -16.13 -1.55
N GLY A 22 -4.95 -16.67 -0.37
CA GLY A 22 -4.10 -16.56 0.80
C GLY A 22 -2.72 -17.20 0.62
N ILE A 23 -2.64 -18.38 -0.01
CA ILE A 23 -1.37 -19.04 -0.32
C ILE A 23 -0.56 -18.20 -1.32
N LEU A 24 -1.20 -17.68 -2.38
CA LEU A 24 -0.52 -16.82 -3.35
C LEU A 24 0.02 -15.54 -2.70
N LEU A 25 -0.78 -14.89 -1.85
CA LEU A 25 -0.37 -13.70 -1.10
C LEU A 25 0.82 -13.99 -0.17
N LEU A 26 0.83 -15.13 0.52
CA LEU A 26 1.97 -15.55 1.34
C LEU A 26 3.24 -15.70 0.51
N ILE A 27 3.17 -16.36 -0.64
CA ILE A 27 4.32 -16.56 -1.53
C ILE A 27 4.87 -15.20 -2.01
N ILE A 28 3.98 -14.31 -2.48
CA ILE A 28 4.38 -12.98 -2.96
C ILE A 28 4.93 -12.12 -1.80
N GLY A 29 4.33 -12.22 -0.61
CA GLY A 29 4.79 -11.54 0.59
C GLY A 29 6.18 -11.99 1.03
N LEU A 30 6.43 -13.31 1.03
CA LEU A 30 7.76 -13.87 1.32
C LEU A 30 8.79 -13.40 0.29
N ILE A 31 8.48 -13.48 -1.01
CA ILE A 31 9.36 -12.97 -2.08
C ILE A 31 9.67 -11.49 -1.85
N SER A 32 8.67 -10.70 -1.46
CA SER A 32 8.85 -9.27 -1.21
C SER A 32 9.72 -8.96 0.00
N ILE A 33 9.69 -9.79 1.04
CA ILE A 33 10.56 -9.63 2.21
C ILE A 33 12.00 -10.06 1.91
N PHE A 34 12.19 -11.15 1.16
CA PHE A 34 13.53 -11.63 0.81
C PHE A 34 14.19 -10.81 -0.29
N LEU A 35 13.40 -10.20 -1.19
CA LEU A 35 13.87 -9.39 -2.31
C LEU A 35 13.19 -7.99 -2.31
N PRO A 36 13.35 -7.20 -1.24
CA PRO A 36 12.59 -5.96 -1.06
C PRO A 36 12.94 -4.90 -2.11
N GLU A 37 14.19 -4.88 -2.58
CA GLU A 37 14.63 -3.96 -3.64
C GLU A 37 13.88 -4.21 -4.96
N LEU A 38 13.71 -5.48 -5.35
CA LEU A 38 12.99 -5.85 -6.56
C LEU A 38 11.50 -5.49 -6.44
N THR A 39 10.89 -5.72 -5.28
CA THR A 39 9.49 -5.34 -5.04
C THR A 39 9.30 -3.83 -5.15
N SER A 40 10.16 -3.05 -4.50
CA SER A 40 10.11 -1.58 -4.57
C SER A 40 10.26 -1.05 -5.99
N LEU A 41 11.21 -1.60 -6.76
CA LEU A 41 11.38 -1.24 -8.17
C LEU A 41 10.14 -1.59 -8.99
N THR A 42 9.57 -2.78 -8.78
CA THR A 42 8.36 -3.23 -9.47
C THR A 42 7.19 -2.29 -9.21
N ILE A 43 6.97 -1.89 -7.96
CA ILE A 43 5.93 -0.92 -7.58
C ILE A 43 6.18 0.42 -8.28
N SER A 44 7.43 0.90 -8.29
CA SER A 44 7.78 2.14 -8.98
C SER A 44 7.52 2.06 -10.48
N PHE A 45 7.85 0.95 -11.14
CA PHE A 45 7.55 0.72 -12.55
C PHE A 45 6.05 0.73 -12.82
N PHE A 46 5.28 0.06 -11.97
CA PHE A 46 3.84 0.02 -12.07
C PHE A 46 3.24 1.43 -11.99
N ILE A 47 3.67 2.25 -11.02
CA ILE A 47 3.24 3.65 -10.90
C ILE A 47 3.64 4.46 -12.13
N GLY A 48 4.87 4.30 -12.64
CA GLY A 48 5.32 4.97 -13.86
C GLY A 48 4.38 4.70 -15.05
N TRP A 49 3.99 3.44 -15.25
CA TRP A 49 3.03 3.06 -16.28
C TRP A 49 1.64 3.65 -16.06
N MET A 50 1.14 3.65 -14.82
CA MET A 50 -0.15 4.26 -14.50
C MET A 50 -0.17 5.76 -14.85
N LEU A 51 0.93 6.48 -14.59
CA LEU A 51 1.04 7.91 -14.93
C LEU A 51 1.07 8.14 -16.44
N VAL A 52 1.81 7.31 -17.19
CA VAL A 52 1.84 7.38 -18.66
C VAL A 52 0.47 7.09 -19.27
N ILE A 53 -0.20 6.02 -18.82
CA ILE A 53 -1.55 5.67 -19.28
C ILE A 53 -2.55 6.79 -18.92
N GLY A 54 -2.47 7.30 -17.68
CA GLY A 54 -3.29 8.42 -17.22
C GLY A 54 -3.06 9.69 -18.03
N SER A 55 -1.82 9.94 -18.48
CA SER A 55 -1.52 11.02 -19.40
C SER A 55 -2.28 10.85 -20.72
N PHE A 56 -2.20 9.69 -21.37
CA PHE A 56 -2.93 9.46 -22.63
C PHE A 56 -4.44 9.60 -22.50
N ILE A 57 -5.02 9.06 -21.42
CA ILE A 57 -6.46 9.20 -21.14
C ILE A 57 -6.83 10.67 -20.96
N SER A 58 -6.07 11.41 -20.16
CA SER A 58 -6.32 12.84 -19.93
C SER A 58 -6.09 13.69 -21.19
N GLY A 59 -5.09 13.35 -22.02
CA GLY A 59 -4.83 14.01 -23.30
C GLY A 59 -5.95 13.76 -24.30
N TYR A 60 -6.48 12.53 -24.37
CA TYR A 60 -7.65 12.21 -25.18
C TYR A 60 -8.88 13.01 -24.74
N HIS A 61 -9.10 13.14 -23.43
CA HIS A 61 -10.18 13.96 -22.89
C HIS A 61 -10.02 15.44 -23.25
N VAL A 62 -8.82 16.02 -23.12
CA VAL A 62 -8.55 17.41 -23.51
C VAL A 62 -8.83 17.65 -24.99
N MET A 63 -8.42 16.71 -25.86
CA MET A 63 -8.69 16.78 -27.30
C MET A 63 -10.19 16.83 -27.61
N LYS A 64 -11.01 16.07 -26.87
CA LYS A 64 -12.47 15.99 -27.07
C LYS A 64 -13.25 17.13 -26.41
N SER A 65 -12.78 17.67 -25.29
CA SER A 65 -13.54 18.63 -24.48
C SER A 65 -13.07 20.08 -24.58
N TYR A 66 -11.78 20.35 -24.78
CA TYR A 66 -11.21 21.70 -24.64
C TYR A 66 -10.11 21.97 -25.68
N ASN A 67 -10.46 21.92 -26.96
CA ASN A 67 -9.50 21.95 -28.07
C ASN A 67 -8.81 23.32 -28.34
N SER A 68 -8.87 24.31 -27.44
CA SER A 68 -8.30 25.64 -27.72
C SER A 68 -7.53 26.32 -26.58
N LYS A 69 -7.48 25.73 -25.37
CA LYS A 69 -6.72 26.32 -24.25
C LYS A 69 -5.44 25.52 -24.00
N TRP A 70 -4.28 26.13 -24.26
CA TRP A 70 -2.97 25.52 -24.00
C TRP A 70 -2.86 24.98 -22.56
N ILE A 71 -3.41 25.70 -21.58
CA ILE A 71 -3.36 25.28 -20.16
C ILE A 71 -3.98 23.90 -19.90
N ALA A 72 -4.94 23.45 -20.72
CA ALA A 72 -5.55 22.14 -20.58
C ALA A 72 -4.55 21.00 -20.83
N TRP A 73 -3.52 21.24 -21.65
CA TRP A 73 -2.45 20.28 -21.94
C TRP A 73 -1.40 20.15 -20.83
N PHE A 74 -1.40 21.06 -19.85
CA PHE A 74 -0.41 21.05 -18.77
C PHE A 74 -0.46 19.76 -17.95
N LYS A 75 -1.65 19.29 -17.56
CA LYS A 75 -1.83 18.06 -16.77
C LYS A 75 -1.38 16.80 -17.55
N PRO A 76 -1.88 16.53 -18.78
CA PRO A 76 -1.38 15.39 -19.56
C PRO A 76 0.13 15.42 -19.74
N PHE A 77 0.69 16.59 -20.07
CA PHE A 77 2.13 16.75 -20.25
C PHE A 77 2.91 16.42 -18.96
N LEU A 78 2.50 16.98 -17.82
CA LEU A 78 3.14 16.72 -16.53
C LEU A 78 3.09 15.23 -16.16
N LEU A 79 1.93 14.59 -16.32
CA LEU A 79 1.78 13.14 -16.08
C LEU A 79 2.69 12.31 -16.98
N PHE A 80 2.80 12.68 -18.26
CA PHE A 80 3.67 12.00 -19.21
C PHE A 80 5.14 12.15 -18.81
N SER A 81 5.59 13.37 -18.53
CA SER A 81 6.99 13.66 -18.18
C SER A 81 7.39 12.97 -16.88
N ILE A 82 6.55 13.02 -15.84
CA ILE A 82 6.83 12.35 -14.57
C ILE A 82 6.81 10.83 -14.74
N GLY A 83 5.79 10.30 -15.43
CA GLY A 83 5.67 8.86 -15.70
C GLY A 83 6.87 8.33 -16.47
N LEU A 84 7.28 9.02 -17.53
CA LEU A 84 8.43 8.66 -18.34
C LEU A 84 9.75 8.76 -17.55
N LEU A 85 9.90 9.79 -16.71
CA LEU A 85 11.06 9.94 -15.83
C LEU A 85 11.18 8.76 -14.86
N ILE A 86 10.07 8.35 -14.24
CA ILE A 86 10.03 7.19 -13.34
C ILE A 86 10.34 5.89 -14.10
N LEU A 87 9.80 5.70 -15.31
CA LEU A 87 10.09 4.51 -16.10
C LEU A 87 11.57 4.44 -16.53
N TYR A 88 12.19 5.58 -16.84
CA TYR A 88 13.60 5.64 -17.21
C TYR A 88 14.54 5.50 -15.99
N ARG A 89 14.15 6.07 -14.85
CA ARG A 89 14.89 5.98 -13.58
C ARG A 89 13.96 5.56 -12.45
N PRO A 90 13.63 4.28 -12.30
CA PRO A 90 12.69 3.80 -11.28
C PRO A 90 13.12 4.16 -9.85
N MET A 91 14.42 4.35 -9.62
CA MET A 91 14.94 4.82 -8.34
C MET A 91 14.31 6.15 -7.87
N THR A 92 13.92 7.04 -8.79
CA THR A 92 13.26 8.31 -8.41
C THR A 92 11.82 8.08 -7.94
N GLY A 93 11.11 7.12 -8.53
CA GLY A 93 9.77 6.75 -8.09
C GLY A 93 9.81 6.07 -6.72
N VAL A 94 10.75 5.15 -6.50
CA VAL A 94 11.02 4.55 -5.18
C VAL A 94 11.30 5.64 -4.13
N ALA A 95 12.17 6.60 -4.44
CA ALA A 95 12.50 7.70 -3.54
C ALA A 95 11.27 8.57 -3.20
N ALA A 96 10.42 8.85 -4.19
CA ALA A 96 9.20 9.64 -3.99
C ALA A 96 8.19 8.92 -3.08
N ILE A 97 7.96 7.62 -3.31
CA ILE A 97 7.09 6.79 -2.46
C ILE A 97 7.65 6.71 -1.04
N GLY A 98 8.97 6.57 -0.89
CA GLY A 98 9.64 6.55 0.41
C GLY A 98 9.43 7.84 1.19
N LEU A 99 9.51 9.01 0.54
CA LEU A 99 9.16 10.28 1.19
C LEU A 99 7.70 10.31 1.65
N MET A 100 6.77 9.83 0.82
CA MET A 100 5.36 9.78 1.21
C MET A 100 5.15 8.91 2.45
N LEU A 101 5.86 7.79 2.55
CA LEU A 101 5.81 6.92 3.74
C LEU A 101 6.44 7.58 4.97
N ILE A 102 7.58 8.25 4.81
CA ILE A 102 8.20 9.00 5.91
C ILE A 102 7.25 10.08 6.43
N ILE A 103 6.61 10.83 5.52
CA ILE A 103 5.60 11.83 5.87
C ILE A 103 4.43 11.17 6.59
N TYR A 104 3.94 10.04 6.08
CA TYR A 104 2.88 9.27 6.74
C TYR A 104 3.26 8.89 8.18
N PHE A 105 4.45 8.32 8.41
CA PHE A 105 4.89 7.95 9.75
C PHE A 105 5.06 9.15 10.69
N LEU A 106 5.46 10.32 10.18
CA LEU A 106 5.47 11.55 10.97
C LEU A 106 4.06 11.94 11.40
N PHE A 107 3.10 11.98 10.46
CA PHE A 107 1.71 12.33 10.77
C PHE A 107 1.05 11.33 11.72
N ASP A 108 1.23 10.02 11.47
CA ASP A 108 0.78 8.95 12.35
C ASP A 108 1.37 9.09 13.76
N GLY A 109 2.66 9.41 13.83
CA GLY A 109 3.36 9.64 15.08
C GLY A 109 2.82 10.82 15.88
N PHE A 110 2.66 11.98 15.23
CA PHE A 110 2.06 13.16 15.85
C PHE A 110 0.61 12.90 16.29
N ALA A 111 -0.20 12.29 15.43
CA ALA A 111 -1.59 11.97 15.74
C ALA A 111 -1.69 10.99 16.93
N GLY A 112 -0.88 9.94 16.96
CA GLY A 112 -0.84 8.96 18.05
C GLY A 112 -0.45 9.58 19.40
N ILE A 113 0.51 10.49 19.41
CA ILE A 113 0.89 11.23 20.63
C ILE A 113 -0.25 12.15 21.07
N MET A 114 -0.82 12.95 20.17
CA MET A 114 -1.90 13.88 20.49
C MET A 114 -3.14 13.15 21.01
N PHE A 115 -3.61 12.12 20.30
CA PHE A 115 -4.73 11.31 20.75
C PHE A 115 -4.42 10.58 22.06
N GLY A 116 -3.19 10.10 22.26
CA GLY A 116 -2.78 9.45 23.49
C GLY A 116 -2.81 10.39 24.70
N LEU A 117 -2.52 11.68 24.49
CA LEU A 117 -2.67 12.72 25.52
C LEU A 117 -4.16 13.03 25.80
N GLU A 118 -4.98 13.11 24.75
CA GLU A 118 -6.41 13.40 24.85
C GLU A 118 -7.21 12.28 25.54
N LEU A 119 -6.86 11.01 25.28
CA LEU A 119 -7.51 9.87 25.91
C LEU A 119 -7.12 9.66 27.38
N ARG A 120 -6.25 10.48 27.99
CA ARG A 120 -5.93 10.33 29.41
C ARG A 120 -7.20 10.54 30.27
N PRO A 121 -7.55 9.65 31.23
CA PRO A 121 -6.81 8.48 31.74
C PRO A 121 -7.34 7.10 31.27
N LEU A 122 -8.02 7.01 30.12
CA LEU A 122 -8.59 5.75 29.59
C LEU A 122 -7.54 4.64 29.45
N LYS A 123 -7.94 3.40 29.75
CA LYS A 123 -7.06 2.23 29.60
C LYS A 123 -6.55 2.15 28.16
N GLY A 124 -5.23 2.16 27.98
CA GLY A 124 -4.57 2.11 26.67
C GLY A 124 -3.92 3.40 26.19
N TRP A 125 -4.13 4.54 26.87
CA TRP A 125 -3.56 5.84 26.44
C TRP A 125 -2.03 5.80 26.30
N VAL A 126 -1.33 5.10 27.20
CA VAL A 126 0.13 4.93 27.17
C VAL A 126 0.58 4.15 25.94
N TRP A 127 -0.16 3.10 25.55
CA TRP A 127 0.16 2.31 24.36
C TRP A 127 0.03 3.12 23.09
N MET A 128 -0.98 3.99 23.01
CA MET A 128 -1.14 4.86 21.85
C MET A 128 -0.05 5.93 21.75
N MET A 129 0.36 6.52 22.88
CA MET A 129 1.52 7.43 22.91
C MET A 129 2.81 6.72 22.51
N PHE A 130 3.02 5.50 23.00
CA PHE A 130 4.20 4.69 22.67
C PHE A 130 4.25 4.35 21.17
N ASN A 131 3.12 3.95 20.58
CA ASN A 131 3.00 3.75 19.14
C ASN A 131 3.36 5.02 18.37
N GLY A 132 2.80 6.17 18.77
CA GLY A 132 3.11 7.44 18.12
C GLY A 132 4.61 7.80 18.18
N LEU A 133 5.25 7.57 19.33
CA LEU A 133 6.68 7.81 19.48
C LEU A 133 7.53 6.87 18.59
N ILE A 134 7.14 5.59 18.48
CA ILE A 134 7.78 4.64 17.56
C ILE A 134 7.63 5.11 16.12
N SER A 135 6.44 5.54 15.70
CA SER A 135 6.21 6.03 14.33
C SER A 135 7.11 7.22 13.99
N ILE A 136 7.26 8.20 14.89
CA ILE A 136 8.20 9.33 14.70
C ILE A 136 9.64 8.83 14.61
N PHE A 137 10.04 7.90 15.47
CA PHE A 137 11.39 7.36 15.49
C PHE A 137 11.74 6.62 14.19
N ILE A 138 10.83 5.78 13.69
CA ILE A 138 10.93 5.12 12.39
C ILE A 138 11.08 6.17 11.30
N ALA A 139 10.20 7.18 11.25
CA ALA A 139 10.25 8.23 10.24
C ALA A 139 11.63 8.91 10.20
N PHE A 140 12.19 9.23 11.37
CA PHE A 140 13.48 9.90 11.47
C PHE A 140 14.65 9.03 10.97
N ILE A 141 14.66 7.74 11.32
CA ILE A 141 15.66 6.78 10.81
C ILE A 141 15.63 6.73 9.28
N PHE A 142 14.43 6.60 8.70
CA PHE A 142 14.28 6.50 7.26
C PHE A 142 14.59 7.81 6.55
N LEU A 143 14.29 8.96 7.18
CA LEU A 143 14.62 10.28 6.66
C LEU A 143 16.12 10.48 6.51
N ILE A 144 16.94 10.04 7.47
CA ILE A 144 18.40 10.15 7.41
C ILE A 144 18.97 9.29 6.28
N GLY A 145 18.45 8.08 6.10
CA GLY A 145 18.91 7.15 5.05
C GLY A 145 18.32 7.42 3.66
N TRP A 146 17.44 8.40 3.53
CA TRP A 146 16.77 8.70 2.27
C TRP A 146 17.77 9.25 1.23
N PRO A 147 17.71 8.85 -0.06
CA PRO A 147 16.68 8.05 -0.73
C PRO A 147 16.89 6.53 -0.72
N ILE A 148 18.11 6.06 -0.42
CA ILE A 148 18.47 4.62 -0.48
C ILE A 148 17.60 3.81 0.48
N SER A 149 17.24 4.38 1.62
CA SER A 149 16.40 3.72 2.62
C SER A 149 14.98 3.38 2.13
N SER A 150 14.53 3.99 1.03
CA SER A 150 13.21 3.74 0.46
C SER A 150 13.11 2.35 -0.18
N LEU A 151 14.22 1.81 -0.71
CA LEU A 151 14.26 0.54 -1.42
C LEU A 151 13.86 -0.65 -0.54
N TRP A 152 14.35 -0.68 0.69
CA TRP A 152 14.02 -1.75 1.63
C TRP A 152 12.74 -1.44 2.39
N LEU A 153 12.47 -0.17 2.73
CA LEU A 153 11.24 0.25 3.42
C LEU A 153 9.97 -0.19 2.68
N ILE A 154 9.85 0.17 1.40
CA ILE A 154 8.64 -0.07 0.61
C ILE A 154 8.43 -1.57 0.42
N GLY A 155 9.48 -2.29 0.00
CA GLY A 155 9.43 -3.73 -0.23
C GLY A 155 9.07 -4.53 1.02
N LEU A 156 9.66 -4.16 2.17
CA LEU A 156 9.33 -4.80 3.45
C LEU A 156 7.90 -4.49 3.89
N LEU A 157 7.46 -3.23 3.82
CA LEU A 157 6.09 -2.87 4.23
C LEU A 157 5.04 -3.60 3.39
N VAL A 158 5.23 -3.62 2.07
CA VAL A 158 4.34 -4.35 1.16
C VAL A 158 4.42 -5.85 1.42
N GLY A 159 5.61 -6.42 1.59
CA GLY A 159 5.77 -7.83 1.88
C GLY A 159 5.08 -8.26 3.18
N ILE A 160 5.26 -7.49 4.26
CA ILE A 160 4.60 -7.73 5.55
C ILE A 160 3.09 -7.61 5.42
N SER A 161 2.58 -6.59 4.71
CA SER A 161 1.13 -6.45 4.47
C SER A 161 0.57 -7.67 3.75
N LEU A 162 1.23 -8.12 2.68
CA LEU A 162 0.80 -9.29 1.92
C LEU A 162 0.87 -10.59 2.74
N LEU A 163 1.85 -10.72 3.65
CA LEU A 163 1.87 -11.83 4.59
C LEU A 163 0.68 -11.81 5.54
N ILE A 164 0.38 -10.65 6.13
CA ILE A 164 -0.76 -10.49 7.04
C ILE A 164 -2.06 -10.81 6.31
N ASP A 165 -2.26 -10.24 5.12
CA ASP A 165 -3.45 -10.47 4.29
C ASP A 165 -3.58 -11.95 3.89
N GLY A 166 -2.45 -12.59 3.51
CA GLY A 166 -2.40 -14.00 3.17
C GLY A 166 -2.76 -14.90 4.35
N THR A 167 -2.20 -14.64 5.54
CA THR A 167 -2.56 -15.38 6.76
C THR A 167 -4.02 -15.17 7.15
N ALA A 168 -4.55 -13.95 7.04
CA ALA A 168 -5.93 -13.63 7.36
C ALA A 168 -6.91 -14.37 6.42
N MET A 169 -6.64 -14.37 5.11
CA MET A 169 -7.46 -15.11 4.13
C MET A 169 -7.45 -16.61 4.39
N ILE A 170 -6.30 -17.19 4.74
CA ILE A 170 -6.23 -18.62 5.09
C ILE A 170 -7.04 -18.90 6.36
N MET A 171 -6.91 -18.08 7.41
CA MET A 171 -7.71 -18.26 8.64
C MET A 171 -9.21 -18.19 8.38
N ILE A 172 -9.67 -17.23 7.56
CA ILE A 172 -11.07 -17.08 7.18
C ILE A 172 -11.55 -18.27 6.34
N GLY A 173 -10.76 -18.72 5.36
CA GLY A 173 -11.09 -19.91 4.56
C GLY A 173 -11.17 -21.18 5.42
N SER A 174 -10.26 -21.33 6.38
CA SER A 174 -10.24 -22.47 7.29
C SER A 174 -11.36 -22.45 8.34
N SER A 175 -11.78 -21.27 8.82
CA SER A 175 -12.85 -21.16 9.82
C SER A 175 -14.20 -21.61 9.31
N ILE A 176 -14.43 -21.57 7.99
CA ILE A 176 -15.68 -22.04 7.35
C ILE A 176 -15.92 -23.53 7.55
N HIS A 177 -14.87 -24.32 7.85
CA HIS A 177 -14.99 -25.74 8.13
C HIS A 177 -15.24 -26.04 9.62
N LYS A 178 -14.99 -25.08 10.52
CA LYS A 178 -15.06 -25.31 11.95
C LYS A 178 -16.40 -24.78 12.46
N ASN A 179 -17.29 -25.70 12.88
CA ASN A 179 -18.28 -25.36 13.90
C ASN A 179 -17.49 -24.81 15.09
N ILE A 180 -17.43 -23.49 15.25
CA ILE A 180 -16.79 -22.81 16.38
C ILE A 180 -17.72 -22.82 17.61
N PHE A 181 -18.88 -23.48 17.51
CA PHE A 181 -19.84 -23.69 18.59
C PHE A 181 -20.30 -25.15 18.59
N ASP A 182 -19.42 -26.06 18.99
CA ASP A 182 -19.80 -27.32 19.65
C ASP A 182 -19.09 -27.35 21.00
#